data_AF-A0A6L4ZG75-F1
#
_entry.id   AF-A0A6L4ZG75-F1
#
_cell.length_a   1.000
_cell.length_b   1.000
_cell.length_c   1.000
_cell.angle_alpha   90.00
_cell.angle_beta   90.00
_cell.angle_gamma   90.00
#
_symmetry.space_group_name_H-M   'P 1'
#
loop_
_entity.id
_entity.type
_entity.pdbx_description
1 polymer ?
#
loop_
_entity_poly.entity_id
_entity_poly.type
_entity_poly.pdbx_seq_one_letter_code
_entity_poly.pdbx_strand_id
1 'polypeptide(L)'
;MKLPSSFKNWVSISGAFLALFNLASILTLFILNLAFGFGGSYIGLFIYIILPGFMIVGLLLIPVGMRINKIKARKALKEGKELDWPVIDFNVATTRNAGIIFAVGTVFLLILSSIGSYEAFHYTESVEFCGKLCHDVMEPEYTTYHGSSHERVACVECHVGTGASWYVKSKLSGLYQVYSVLANKYPKPIPTPIANLRPAQETCERCHWPDKFYDDKLRIKHSYLSDDNNTEVILHMLVKTSTKTTASGIEAGIHQHISPDVKIEYKTTSANRQEIPWVKYTNTKTGESYVYLDNDLGLSQQQLDSLETRVMDCLDCHNRPSHNFNAPQNFVDQSMQSGKIAKSLPGIKMQAMKALYVDYSTKDSAFMAIKSTIEDYYRDGYPELFDTRKKEIDEAIAEIQDGYANNIFPYMKANWKAYPNNLGHMENNGCYRCHNDRHVTESGKVISKDCKLCHNIKAQSGAEGLVFANALQSLEFNHPVDIGDAWKTELCSTCHSALY
;
A
#
# COMPACT_ATOMS: atom_id res chain seq x y z
N MET A 1 -14.29 -39.30 41.96
CA MET A 1 -15.03 -39.90 40.82
C MET A 1 -14.12 -40.86 40.08
N LYS A 2 -14.52 -42.12 39.84
CA LYS A 2 -13.72 -43.07 39.04
C LYS A 2 -13.98 -42.81 37.55
N LEU A 3 -12.92 -42.48 36.79
CA LEU A 3 -13.03 -42.28 35.34
C LEU A 3 -13.37 -43.60 34.64
N PRO A 4 -14.20 -43.59 33.57
CA PRO A 4 -14.59 -44.80 32.84
C PRO A 4 -13.37 -45.50 32.21
N SER A 5 -13.40 -46.83 32.14
CA SER A 5 -12.28 -47.64 31.61
C SER A 5 -11.88 -47.30 30.17
N SER A 6 -12.80 -46.73 29.39
CA SER A 6 -12.51 -46.21 28.05
C SER A 6 -11.51 -45.05 28.05
N PHE A 7 -11.40 -44.27 29.13
CA PHE A 7 -10.47 -43.14 29.22
C PHE A 7 -8.99 -43.57 29.40
N LYS A 8 -8.73 -44.85 29.72
CA LYS A 8 -7.38 -45.41 29.99
C LYS A 8 -6.52 -45.57 28.73
N ASN A 9 -6.25 -44.50 28.01
CA ASN A 9 -5.42 -44.57 26.80
C ASN A 9 -4.67 -43.25 26.56
N TRP A 10 -3.52 -43.36 25.89
CA TRP A 10 -2.65 -42.22 25.59
C TRP A 10 -3.34 -41.10 24.79
N VAL A 11 -4.28 -41.43 23.88
CA VAL A 11 -4.99 -40.43 23.07
C VAL A 11 -5.88 -39.54 23.96
N SER A 12 -6.65 -40.14 24.87
CA SER A 12 -7.48 -39.39 25.81
C SER A 12 -6.64 -38.59 26.82
N ILE A 13 -5.49 -39.12 27.26
CA ILE A 13 -4.58 -38.43 28.17
C ILE A 13 -3.93 -37.22 27.47
N SER A 14 -3.41 -37.39 26.26
CA SER A 14 -2.85 -36.29 25.46
C SER A 14 -3.90 -35.24 25.13
N GLY A 15 -5.14 -35.64 24.82
CA GLY A 15 -6.26 -34.72 24.61
C GLY A 15 -6.59 -33.89 25.86
N ALA A 16 -6.65 -34.53 27.03
CA ALA A 16 -6.88 -33.85 28.29
C ALA A 16 -5.74 -32.89 28.66
N PHE A 17 -4.49 -33.29 28.43
CA PHE A 17 -3.32 -32.43 28.64
C PHE A 17 -3.36 -31.22 27.72
N LEU A 18 -3.63 -31.40 26.42
CA LEU A 18 -3.74 -30.31 25.45
C LEU A 18 -4.85 -29.32 25.83
N ALA A 19 -6.02 -29.83 26.25
CA ALA A 19 -7.13 -28.98 26.69
C ALA A 19 -6.79 -28.18 27.95
N LEU A 20 -6.19 -28.82 28.95
CA LEU A 20 -5.81 -28.18 30.21
C LEU A 20 -4.68 -27.16 30.02
N PHE A 21 -3.70 -27.48 29.17
CA PHE A 21 -2.61 -26.59 28.78
C PHE A 21 -3.15 -25.32 28.14
N ASN A 22 -4.03 -25.45 27.13
CA ASN A 22 -4.62 -24.28 26.48
C ASN A 22 -5.52 -23.48 27.41
N LEU A 23 -6.28 -24.13 28.30
CA LEU A 23 -7.06 -23.43 29.32
C LEU A 23 -6.15 -22.62 30.26
N ALA A 24 -5.04 -23.19 30.71
CA ALA A 24 -4.06 -22.48 31.53
C ALA A 24 -3.46 -21.29 30.77
N SER A 25 -3.05 -21.47 29.51
CA SER A 25 -2.57 -20.38 28.65
C SER A 25 -3.60 -19.27 28.48
N ILE A 26 -4.87 -19.61 28.24
CA ILE A 26 -5.97 -18.64 28.13
C ILE A 26 -6.09 -17.83 29.41
N LEU A 27 -6.13 -18.51 30.57
CA LEU A 27 -6.25 -17.84 31.86
C LEU A 27 -5.04 -16.94 32.15
N THR A 28 -3.82 -17.40 31.88
CA THR A 28 -2.60 -16.60 32.06
C THR A 28 -2.62 -15.36 31.18
N LEU A 29 -2.88 -15.51 29.88
CA LEU A 29 -2.95 -14.37 28.95
C LEU A 29 -4.08 -13.41 29.32
N PHE A 30 -5.22 -13.92 29.77
CA PHE A 30 -6.35 -13.11 30.22
C PHE A 30 -6.01 -12.30 31.47
N ILE A 31 -5.36 -12.93 32.46
CA ILE A 31 -4.90 -12.25 33.68
C ILE A 31 -3.83 -11.20 33.34
N LEU A 32 -2.86 -11.52 32.48
CA LEU A 32 -1.83 -10.58 32.06
C LEU A 32 -2.42 -9.37 31.32
N ASN A 33 -3.40 -9.60 30.46
CA ASN A 33 -4.13 -8.52 29.78
C ASN A 33 -4.84 -7.62 30.79
N LEU A 34 -5.62 -8.21 31.70
CA LEU A 34 -6.40 -7.47 32.69
C LEU A 34 -5.50 -6.68 33.67
N ALA A 35 -4.39 -7.27 34.12
CA ALA A 35 -3.54 -6.68 35.15
C ALA A 35 -2.48 -5.70 34.61
N PHE A 36 -1.99 -5.92 33.39
CA PHE A 36 -0.84 -5.17 32.84
C PHE A 36 -1.11 -4.53 31.48
N GLY A 37 -2.32 -4.65 30.93
CA GLY A 37 -2.61 -4.18 29.57
C GLY A 37 -1.82 -4.93 28.49
N PHE A 38 -1.35 -6.15 28.82
CA PHE A 38 -0.55 -6.96 27.92
C PHE A 38 -1.39 -7.38 26.70
N GLY A 39 -0.85 -7.25 25.48
CA GLY A 39 -1.41 -7.93 24.31
C GLY A 39 -2.03 -7.12 23.16
N GLY A 40 -2.14 -5.80 23.29
CA GLY A 40 -2.61 -4.91 22.21
C GLY A 40 -3.93 -5.34 21.56
N SER A 41 -4.13 -4.98 20.29
CA SER A 41 -5.38 -5.22 19.55
C SER A 41 -5.67 -6.69 19.23
N TYR A 42 -4.66 -7.57 19.32
CA TYR A 42 -4.74 -8.95 18.82
C TYR A 42 -4.72 -10.02 19.91
N ILE A 43 -4.47 -9.69 21.18
CA ILE A 43 -4.54 -10.70 22.25
C ILE A 43 -5.92 -11.33 22.39
N GLY A 44 -6.98 -10.56 22.08
CA GLY A 44 -8.34 -11.10 22.02
C GLY A 44 -8.47 -12.27 21.03
N LEU A 45 -7.76 -12.23 19.89
CA LEU A 45 -7.74 -13.33 18.93
C LEU A 45 -7.15 -14.62 19.54
N PHE A 46 -6.05 -14.49 20.29
CA PHE A 46 -5.40 -15.64 20.92
C PHE A 46 -6.24 -16.22 22.07
N ILE A 47 -6.74 -15.35 22.95
CA ILE A 47 -7.55 -15.72 24.12
C ILE A 47 -8.88 -16.34 23.69
N TYR A 48 -9.57 -15.73 22.70
CA TYR A 48 -10.96 -16.08 22.40
C TYR A 48 -11.14 -16.99 21.19
N ILE A 49 -10.11 -17.19 20.35
CA ILE A 49 -10.25 -17.97 19.10
C ILE A 49 -9.17 -19.04 18.96
N ILE A 50 -7.88 -18.67 18.94
CA ILE A 50 -6.81 -19.63 18.62
C ILE A 50 -6.65 -20.69 19.73
N LEU A 51 -6.42 -20.26 20.98
CA LEU A 51 -6.22 -21.20 22.09
C LEU A 51 -7.49 -22.01 22.40
N PRO A 52 -8.72 -21.44 22.35
CA PRO A 52 -9.94 -22.23 22.40
C PRO A 52 -10.05 -23.27 21.28
N GLY A 53 -9.57 -22.97 20.07
CA GLY A 53 -9.52 -23.92 18.96
C GLY A 53 -8.68 -25.16 19.31
N PHE A 54 -7.46 -24.97 19.80
CA PHE A 54 -6.61 -26.07 20.28
C PHE A 54 -7.20 -26.79 21.50
N MET A 55 -7.86 -26.06 22.41
CA MET A 55 -8.58 -26.64 23.54
C MET A 55 -9.71 -27.57 23.06
N ILE A 56 -10.51 -27.15 22.07
CA ILE A 56 -11.58 -27.96 21.47
C ILE A 56 -10.99 -29.22 20.82
N VAL A 57 -9.88 -29.10 20.08
CA VAL A 57 -9.19 -30.28 19.52
C VAL A 57 -8.77 -31.23 20.64
N GLY A 58 -8.20 -30.74 21.74
CA GLY A 58 -7.90 -31.53 22.92
C GLY A 58 -9.13 -32.23 23.50
N LEU A 59 -10.24 -31.50 23.65
CA LEU A 59 -11.51 -32.03 24.13
C LEU A 59 -12.12 -33.08 23.19
N LEU A 60 -11.92 -32.97 21.87
CA LEU A 60 -12.37 -33.96 20.87
C LEU A 60 -11.50 -35.23 20.85
N LEU A 61 -10.20 -35.10 21.13
CA LEU A 61 -9.30 -36.25 21.26
C LEU A 61 -9.70 -37.16 22.43
N ILE A 62 -10.33 -36.62 23.48
CA ILE A 62 -10.83 -37.42 24.62
C ILE A 62 -11.84 -38.49 24.19
N PRO A 63 -13.02 -38.16 23.61
CA PRO A 63 -14.01 -39.14 23.18
C PRO A 63 -13.51 -40.01 22.01
N VAL A 64 -12.66 -39.49 21.13
CA VAL A 64 -12.01 -40.27 20.06
C VAL A 64 -11.11 -41.36 20.66
N GLY A 65 -10.25 -40.98 21.60
CA GLY A 65 -9.41 -41.92 22.35
C GLY A 65 -10.24 -42.95 23.11
N MET A 66 -11.32 -42.51 23.76
CA MET A 66 -12.25 -43.41 24.46
C MET A 66 -12.91 -44.41 23.51
N ARG A 67 -13.29 -44.00 22.29
CA ARG A 67 -13.87 -44.88 21.28
C ARG A 67 -12.86 -45.89 20.76
N ILE A 68 -11.65 -45.45 20.42
CA ILE A 68 -10.54 -46.32 19.98
C ILE A 68 -10.22 -47.34 21.08
N ASN A 69 -10.12 -46.89 22.32
CA ASN A 69 -9.82 -47.75 23.45
C ASN A 69 -10.95 -48.73 23.74
N LYS A 70 -12.22 -48.32 23.60
CA LYS A 70 -13.37 -49.23 23.73
C LYS A 70 -13.37 -50.33 22.67
N ILE A 71 -12.95 -50.02 21.44
CA ILE A 71 -12.78 -51.01 20.35
C ILE A 71 -11.61 -51.96 20.67
N LYS A 72 -10.46 -51.41 21.06
CA LYS A 72 -9.28 -52.21 21.46
C LYS A 72 -9.55 -53.10 22.67
N ALA A 73 -10.22 -52.58 23.69
CA ALA A 73 -10.60 -53.32 24.89
C ALA A 73 -11.58 -54.46 24.57
N ARG A 74 -12.56 -54.25 23.69
CA ARG A 74 -13.45 -55.34 23.23
C ARG A 74 -12.70 -56.45 22.49
N LYS A 75 -11.67 -56.10 21.72
CA LYS A 75 -10.82 -57.07 21.03
C LYS A 75 -9.89 -57.82 22.00
N ALA A 76 -9.25 -57.09 22.91
CA ALA A 76 -8.38 -57.65 23.95
C ALA A 76 -9.15 -58.58 24.90
N LEU A 77 -10.39 -58.24 25.27
CA LEU A 77 -11.27 -59.10 26.08
C LEU A 77 -11.61 -60.42 25.37
N LYS A 78 -11.79 -60.40 24.04
CA LYS A 78 -11.96 -61.62 23.22
C LYS A 78 -10.69 -62.47 23.13
N GLU A 79 -9.53 -61.86 23.36
CA GLU A 79 -8.20 -62.50 23.33
C GLU A 79 -7.68 -62.83 24.74
N GLY A 80 -8.50 -62.66 25.80
CA GLY A 80 -8.11 -62.94 27.19
C GLY A 80 -7.08 -61.98 27.79
N LYS A 81 -6.87 -60.80 27.18
CA LYS A 81 -5.91 -59.78 27.64
C LYS A 81 -6.64 -58.61 28.31
N GLU A 82 -6.22 -58.24 29.51
CA GLU A 82 -6.65 -57.00 30.17
C GLU A 82 -5.76 -55.82 29.76
N LEU A 83 -6.38 -54.68 29.46
CA LEU A 83 -5.67 -53.42 29.21
C LEU A 83 -5.71 -52.60 30.51
N ASP A 84 -4.56 -52.50 31.17
CA ASP A 84 -4.45 -51.82 32.45
C ASP A 84 -4.10 -50.32 32.33
N TRP A 85 -4.29 -49.57 33.42
CA TRP A 85 -3.80 -48.19 33.49
C TRP A 85 -2.27 -48.17 33.43
N PRO A 86 -1.64 -47.17 32.81
CA PRO A 86 -0.30 -46.78 33.23
C PRO A 86 -0.36 -46.41 34.73
N VAL A 87 0.37 -47.16 35.57
CA VAL A 87 0.41 -46.93 37.02
C VAL A 87 1.40 -45.81 37.31
N ILE A 88 0.88 -44.67 37.77
CA ILE A 88 1.69 -43.53 38.25
C ILE A 88 1.54 -43.49 39.78
N ASP A 89 2.53 -44.00 40.51
CA ASP A 89 2.53 -44.04 41.97
C ASP A 89 3.41 -42.92 42.56
N PHE A 90 2.77 -41.86 43.07
CA PHE A 90 3.44 -40.71 43.70
C PHE A 90 3.98 -40.97 45.10
N ASN A 91 3.70 -42.13 45.70
CA ASN A 91 4.37 -42.55 46.93
C ASN A 91 5.84 -42.90 46.67
N VAL A 92 6.16 -43.30 45.43
CA VAL A 92 7.54 -43.54 44.98
C VAL A 92 8.22 -42.20 44.72
N ALA A 93 9.39 -41.98 45.34
CA ALA A 93 10.13 -40.72 45.25
C ALA A 93 10.54 -40.36 43.82
N THR A 94 10.87 -41.35 42.98
CA THR A 94 11.23 -41.14 41.56
C THR A 94 10.05 -40.62 40.75
N THR A 95 8.86 -41.21 40.91
CA THR A 95 7.62 -40.74 40.26
C THR A 95 7.24 -39.35 40.74
N ARG A 96 7.37 -39.05 42.04
CA ARG A 96 7.09 -37.73 42.61
C ARG A 96 8.03 -36.66 42.05
N ASN A 97 9.32 -36.94 42.02
CA ASN A 97 10.31 -36.01 41.46
C ASN A 97 10.08 -35.81 39.96
N ALA A 98 9.83 -36.88 39.21
CA ALA A 98 9.50 -36.81 37.79
C ALA A 98 8.22 -35.99 37.52
N GLY A 99 7.19 -36.16 38.35
CA GLY A 99 5.96 -35.38 38.25
C GLY A 99 6.14 -33.89 38.58
N ILE A 100 6.93 -33.56 39.60
CA ILE A 100 7.27 -32.17 39.94
C ILE A 100 8.09 -31.53 38.80
N ILE A 101 9.13 -32.22 38.31
CA ILE A 101 9.95 -31.75 37.18
C ILE A 101 9.08 -31.54 35.94
N PHE A 102 8.19 -32.48 35.63
CA PHE A 102 7.27 -32.37 34.51
C PHE A 102 6.31 -31.19 34.66
N ALA A 103 5.73 -30.99 35.85
CA ALA A 103 4.81 -29.88 36.12
C ALA A 103 5.51 -28.52 36.03
N VAL A 104 6.66 -28.36 36.70
CA VAL A 104 7.47 -27.13 36.66
C VAL A 104 7.98 -26.87 35.25
N GLY A 105 8.49 -27.90 34.56
CA GLY A 105 8.93 -27.81 33.18
C GLY A 105 7.80 -27.43 32.22
N THR A 106 6.59 -27.95 32.43
CA THR A 106 5.41 -27.58 31.62
C THR A 106 5.02 -26.13 31.84
N VAL A 107 4.97 -25.65 33.09
CA VAL A 107 4.67 -24.23 33.39
C VAL A 107 5.73 -23.31 32.80
N PHE A 108 7.00 -23.69 32.91
CA PHE A 108 8.09 -22.92 32.31
C PHE A 108 7.98 -22.87 30.78
N LEU A 109 7.76 -24.02 30.13
CA LEU A 109 7.54 -24.09 28.68
C LEU A 109 6.30 -23.33 28.24
N LEU A 110 5.23 -23.33 29.04
CA LEU A 110 4.01 -22.54 28.80
C LEU A 110 4.30 -21.05 28.74
N ILE A 111 5.03 -20.53 29.73
CA ILE A 111 5.42 -19.13 29.80
C ILE A 111 6.29 -18.78 28.61
N LEU A 112 7.34 -19.56 28.34
CA LEU A 112 8.24 -19.35 27.21
C LEU A 112 7.51 -19.40 25.86
N SER A 113 6.60 -20.37 25.67
CA SER A 113 5.85 -20.50 24.43
C SER A 113 4.86 -19.35 24.23
N SER A 114 4.26 -18.85 25.31
CA SER A 114 3.34 -17.71 25.26
C SER A 114 4.08 -16.42 24.89
N ILE A 115 5.22 -16.16 25.54
CA ILE A 115 6.09 -15.02 25.22
C ILE A 115 6.61 -15.14 23.79
N GLY A 116 7.14 -16.31 23.42
CA GLY A 116 7.67 -16.55 22.08
C GLY A 116 6.61 -16.42 20.98
N SER A 117 5.38 -16.87 21.22
CA SER A 117 4.28 -16.72 20.26
C SER A 117 3.86 -15.26 20.09
N TYR A 118 3.86 -14.50 21.18
CA TYR A 118 3.57 -13.07 21.16
C TYR A 118 4.63 -12.27 20.39
N GLU A 119 5.92 -12.52 20.67
CA GLU A 119 7.02 -11.89 19.94
C GLU A 119 7.04 -12.29 18.46
N ALA A 120 6.82 -13.56 18.15
CA ALA A 120 6.71 -14.03 16.77
C ALA A 120 5.54 -13.34 16.04
N PHE A 121 4.41 -13.17 16.71
CA PHE A 121 3.28 -12.43 16.17
C PHE A 121 3.66 -10.98 15.84
N HIS A 122 4.20 -10.23 16.81
CA HIS A 122 4.61 -8.84 16.62
C HIS A 122 5.65 -8.68 15.52
N TYR A 123 6.62 -9.59 15.45
CA TYR A 123 7.59 -9.60 14.37
C TYR A 123 6.94 -9.82 13.01
N THR A 124 6.04 -10.81 12.86
CA THR A 124 5.36 -11.08 11.58
C THR A 124 4.37 -10.00 11.12
N GLU A 125 4.18 -8.96 11.92
CA GLU A 125 3.37 -7.78 11.60
C GLU A 125 4.20 -6.50 11.48
N SER A 126 5.52 -6.60 11.66
CA SER A 126 6.41 -5.46 11.58
C SER A 126 6.75 -5.09 10.14
N VAL A 127 7.15 -3.83 9.97
CA VAL A 127 7.62 -3.29 8.68
C VAL A 127 8.91 -4.00 8.24
N GLU A 128 9.77 -4.39 9.18
CA GLU A 128 10.98 -5.18 8.90
C GLU A 128 10.64 -6.56 8.32
N PHE A 129 9.67 -7.27 8.89
CA PHE A 129 9.28 -8.57 8.37
C PHE A 129 8.70 -8.46 6.97
N CYS A 130 7.74 -7.55 6.76
CA CYS A 130 7.11 -7.37 5.46
C CYS A 130 8.06 -6.83 4.39
N GLY A 131 9.01 -5.97 4.76
CA GLY A 131 9.84 -5.24 3.80
C GLY A 131 11.24 -5.82 3.55
N LYS A 132 11.87 -6.44 4.56
CA LYS A 132 13.27 -6.90 4.47
C LYS A 132 13.43 -8.39 4.27
N LEU A 133 12.45 -9.21 4.68
CA LEU A 133 12.61 -10.66 4.61
C LEU A 133 12.72 -11.17 3.17
N CYS A 134 11.87 -10.65 2.28
CA CYS A 134 11.90 -10.95 0.85
C CYS A 134 12.46 -9.75 0.07
N HIS A 135 13.63 -9.25 0.48
CA HIS A 135 14.17 -7.97 0.02
C HIS A 135 14.16 -7.80 -1.50
N ASP A 136 14.56 -8.78 -2.31
CA ASP A 136 14.57 -8.66 -3.78
C ASP A 136 13.19 -8.30 -4.36
N VAL A 137 12.12 -8.82 -3.78
CA VAL A 137 10.75 -8.61 -4.25
C VAL A 137 10.12 -7.38 -3.62
N MET A 138 10.44 -7.12 -2.34
CA MET A 138 9.84 -6.07 -1.52
C MET A 138 10.63 -4.77 -1.51
N GLU A 139 11.86 -4.73 -2.05
CA GLU A 139 12.71 -3.52 -2.15
C GLU A 139 11.93 -2.33 -2.70
N PRO A 140 11.13 -2.42 -3.79
CA PRO A 140 10.40 -1.27 -4.30
C PRO A 140 9.40 -0.68 -3.30
N GLU A 141 8.58 -1.53 -2.67
CA GLU A 141 7.54 -1.08 -1.74
C GLU A 141 8.15 -0.65 -0.39
N TYR A 142 9.21 -1.33 0.08
CA TYR A 142 9.91 -0.98 1.32
C TYR A 142 10.67 0.33 1.21
N THR A 143 11.39 0.54 0.10
CA THR A 143 12.15 1.77 -0.13
C THR A 143 11.22 2.97 -0.27
N THR A 144 10.16 2.85 -1.08
CA THR A 144 9.20 3.94 -1.29
C THR A 144 8.28 4.21 -0.10
N TYR A 145 8.16 3.26 0.85
CA TYR A 145 7.46 3.45 2.12
C TYR A 145 8.11 4.54 2.98
N HIS A 146 9.45 4.58 3.01
CA HIS A 146 10.21 5.58 3.76
C HIS A 146 10.12 6.94 3.08
N GLY A 147 9.90 8.00 3.86
CA GLY A 147 9.65 9.34 3.31
C GLY A 147 8.24 9.54 2.73
N SER A 148 7.37 8.52 2.79
CA SER A 148 5.96 8.67 2.41
C SER A 148 5.14 9.34 3.51
N SER A 149 3.90 9.78 3.18
CA SER A 149 2.97 10.32 4.17
C SER A 149 2.53 9.30 5.24
N HIS A 150 2.88 8.03 5.07
CA HIS A 150 2.53 6.93 5.95
C HIS A 150 3.76 6.15 6.44
N GLU A 151 4.96 6.74 6.41
CA GLU A 151 6.22 6.08 6.85
C GLU A 151 6.23 5.61 8.32
N ARG A 152 5.23 6.01 9.12
CA ARG A 152 5.04 5.61 10.53
C ARG A 152 3.82 4.72 10.76
N VAL A 153 3.14 4.30 9.69
CA VAL A 153 1.98 3.41 9.74
C VAL A 153 2.44 2.02 9.33
N ALA A 154 2.31 1.04 10.22
CA ALA A 154 2.75 -0.32 9.94
C ALA A 154 2.01 -0.91 8.72
N CYS A 155 2.70 -1.74 7.92
CA CYS A 155 2.14 -2.34 6.70
C CYS A 155 0.80 -3.05 6.96
N VAL A 156 0.68 -3.70 8.12
CA VAL A 156 -0.51 -4.49 8.50
C VAL A 156 -1.77 -3.67 8.73
N GLU A 157 -1.64 -2.38 9.08
CA GLU A 157 -2.77 -1.47 9.28
C GLU A 157 -3.56 -1.29 7.98
N CYS A 158 -2.87 -1.35 6.84
CA CYS A 158 -3.48 -1.28 5.50
C CYS A 158 -3.69 -2.66 4.86
N HIS A 159 -2.73 -3.58 4.98
CA HIS A 159 -2.69 -4.81 4.18
C HIS A 159 -3.30 -6.06 4.83
N VAL A 160 -3.36 -6.14 6.16
CA VAL A 160 -3.79 -7.36 6.86
C VAL A 160 -5.22 -7.25 7.39
N GLY A 161 -5.59 -6.09 7.93
CA GLY A 161 -6.91 -5.87 8.51
C GLY A 161 -7.11 -6.37 9.91
N THR A 162 -7.99 -5.70 10.64
CA THR A 162 -8.34 -6.14 11.99
C THR A 162 -9.41 -7.21 11.99
N GLY A 163 -9.36 -8.09 12.99
CA GLY A 163 -10.34 -9.14 13.21
C GLY A 163 -9.88 -10.51 12.71
N ALA A 164 -10.46 -11.55 13.27
CA ALA A 164 -9.99 -12.92 13.10
C ALA A 164 -10.04 -13.43 11.65
N SER A 165 -11.10 -13.08 10.91
CA SER A 165 -11.27 -13.53 9.52
C SER A 165 -10.18 -12.96 8.62
N TRP A 166 -9.93 -11.65 8.71
CA TRP A 166 -8.89 -10.96 7.96
C TRP A 166 -7.49 -11.44 8.33
N TYR A 167 -7.24 -11.68 9.62
CA TYR A 167 -5.99 -12.32 10.07
C TYR A 167 -5.77 -13.70 9.44
N VAL A 168 -6.76 -14.60 9.47
CA VAL A 168 -6.60 -15.93 8.87
C VAL A 168 -6.40 -15.82 7.36
N LYS A 169 -7.18 -14.97 6.68
CA LYS A 169 -7.05 -14.73 5.23
C LYS A 169 -5.66 -14.20 4.88
N SER A 170 -5.13 -13.27 5.67
CA SER A 170 -3.81 -12.68 5.43
C SER A 170 -2.69 -13.70 5.63
N LYS A 171 -2.73 -14.53 6.68
CA LYS A 171 -1.70 -15.56 6.92
C LYS A 171 -1.75 -16.66 5.85
N LEU A 172 -2.92 -17.09 5.40
CA LEU A 172 -3.04 -18.02 4.28
C LEU A 172 -2.51 -17.43 2.96
N SER A 173 -2.83 -16.16 2.69
CA SER A 173 -2.29 -15.44 1.53
C SER A 173 -0.76 -15.28 1.64
N GLY A 174 -0.25 -15.00 2.84
CA GLY A 174 1.18 -14.90 3.13
C GLY A 174 1.93 -16.21 2.89
N LEU A 175 1.36 -17.37 3.25
CA LEU A 175 1.94 -18.68 2.92
C LEU A 175 2.08 -18.88 1.40
N TYR A 176 1.07 -18.46 0.63
CA TYR A 176 1.15 -18.50 -0.83
C TYR A 176 2.19 -17.51 -1.38
N GLN A 177 2.33 -16.32 -0.79
CA GLN A 177 3.36 -15.36 -1.17
C GLN A 177 4.76 -15.90 -0.91
N VAL A 178 5.01 -16.51 0.26
CA VAL A 178 6.28 -17.18 0.58
C VAL A 178 6.58 -18.28 -0.44
N TYR A 179 5.61 -19.15 -0.75
CA TYR A 179 5.77 -20.15 -1.81
C TYR A 179 6.08 -19.50 -3.16
N SER A 180 5.38 -18.43 -3.53
CA SER A 180 5.56 -17.73 -4.81
C SER A 180 6.97 -17.16 -4.92
N VAL A 181 7.51 -16.58 -3.86
CA VAL A 181 8.90 -16.09 -3.82
C VAL A 181 9.90 -17.24 -3.93
N LEU A 182 9.75 -18.29 -3.12
CA LEU A 182 10.65 -19.45 -3.13
C LEU A 182 10.64 -20.20 -4.47
N ALA A 183 9.49 -20.29 -5.13
CA ALA A 183 9.34 -20.92 -6.44
C ALA A 183 9.60 -19.97 -7.62
N ASN A 184 9.90 -18.69 -7.36
CA ASN A 184 10.01 -17.63 -8.36
C ASN A 184 8.78 -17.51 -9.30
N LYS A 185 7.58 -17.67 -8.73
CA LYS A 185 6.28 -17.66 -9.41
C LYS A 185 5.49 -16.38 -9.09
N TYR A 186 5.99 -15.23 -9.54
CA TYR A 186 5.31 -13.95 -9.36
C TYR A 186 5.54 -13.02 -10.56
N PRO A 187 4.56 -12.14 -10.88
CA PRO A 187 4.71 -11.16 -11.93
C PRO A 187 5.69 -10.04 -11.53
N LYS A 188 6.33 -9.43 -12.54
CA LYS A 188 7.24 -8.29 -12.41
C LYS A 188 6.82 -7.23 -13.44
N PRO A 189 6.21 -6.10 -13.04
CA PRO A 189 5.88 -5.67 -11.67
C PRO A 189 4.72 -6.46 -11.04
N ILE A 190 4.53 -6.29 -9.73
CA ILE A 190 3.38 -6.83 -9.02
C ILE A 190 2.14 -6.02 -9.42
N PRO A 191 1.07 -6.64 -9.95
CA PRO A 191 -0.06 -5.90 -10.49
C PRO A 191 -0.79 -5.13 -9.39
N THR A 192 -1.13 -3.88 -9.70
CA THR A 192 -2.03 -3.05 -8.91
C THR A 192 -3.31 -2.76 -9.71
N PRO A 193 -4.47 -2.64 -9.05
CA PRO A 193 -4.71 -2.74 -7.61
C PRO A 193 -4.63 -4.18 -7.07
N ILE A 194 -4.32 -4.33 -5.78
CA ILE A 194 -4.23 -5.65 -5.12
C ILE A 194 -5.64 -6.22 -4.93
N ALA A 195 -5.92 -7.37 -5.53
CA ALA A 195 -7.26 -7.98 -5.57
C ALA A 195 -7.86 -8.34 -4.20
N ASN A 196 -7.04 -8.59 -3.19
CA ASN A 196 -7.47 -9.03 -1.86
C ASN A 196 -7.32 -7.98 -0.76
N LEU A 197 -7.17 -6.70 -1.14
CA LEU A 197 -7.16 -5.62 -0.17
C LEU A 197 -8.55 -5.42 0.43
N ARG A 198 -8.60 -4.91 1.66
CA ARG A 198 -9.85 -4.55 2.34
C ARG A 198 -10.56 -3.40 1.61
N PRO A 199 -11.87 -3.23 1.83
CA PRO A 199 -12.56 -2.02 1.42
C PRO A 199 -11.82 -0.78 1.93
N ALA A 200 -11.64 0.21 1.06
CA ALA A 200 -10.89 1.42 1.40
C ALA A 200 -11.53 2.16 2.59
N GLN A 201 -12.86 2.17 2.71
CA GLN A 201 -13.55 2.81 3.84
C GLN A 201 -13.09 2.23 5.19
N GLU A 202 -13.06 0.91 5.34
CA GLU A 202 -12.68 0.27 6.61
C GLU A 202 -11.20 0.44 7.01
N THR A 203 -10.35 0.82 6.04
CA THR A 203 -8.91 0.99 6.22
C THR A 203 -8.56 2.45 6.38
N CYS A 204 -8.91 3.27 5.39
CA CYS A 204 -8.57 4.69 5.34
C CYS A 204 -9.35 5.50 6.37
N GLU A 205 -10.62 5.19 6.60
CA GLU A 205 -11.49 6.06 7.43
C GLU A 205 -11.26 5.94 8.93
N ARG A 206 -10.39 5.02 9.35
CA ARG A 206 -9.91 4.94 10.73
C ARG A 206 -9.02 6.11 11.12
N CYS A 207 -8.36 6.70 10.12
CA CYS A 207 -7.40 7.80 10.30
C CYS A 207 -7.81 9.06 9.53
N HIS A 208 -8.58 8.93 8.45
CA HIS A 208 -9.09 10.02 7.63
C HIS A 208 -10.61 10.15 7.80
N TRP A 209 -11.16 11.35 7.91
CA TRP A 209 -12.60 11.52 8.13
C TRP A 209 -13.25 12.20 6.91
N PRO A 210 -13.89 11.45 6.00
CA PRO A 210 -14.50 12.00 4.77
C PRO A 210 -15.50 13.14 5.02
N ASP A 211 -16.30 13.04 6.08
CA ASP A 211 -17.32 14.06 6.39
C ASP A 211 -16.73 15.37 6.95
N LYS A 212 -15.45 15.37 7.34
CA LYS A 212 -14.80 16.56 7.86
C LYS A 212 -14.43 17.50 6.72
N PHE A 213 -14.72 18.78 6.92
CA PHE A 213 -14.24 19.82 6.03
C PHE A 213 -12.71 20.01 6.15
N TYR A 214 -12.03 19.99 5.01
CA TYR A 214 -10.61 20.33 4.87
C TYR A 214 -10.43 21.55 3.98
N ASP A 215 -9.69 22.54 4.48
CA ASP A 215 -9.33 23.74 3.73
C ASP A 215 -8.58 23.41 2.43
N ASP A 216 -8.62 24.37 1.51
CA ASP A 216 -7.82 24.31 0.30
C ASP A 216 -6.33 24.25 0.63
N LYS A 217 -5.59 23.52 -0.18
CA LYS A 217 -4.15 23.34 0.03
C LYS A 217 -3.36 24.12 -1.00
N LEU A 218 -2.53 25.04 -0.53
CA LEU A 218 -1.53 25.67 -1.37
C LEU A 218 -0.43 24.66 -1.69
N ARG A 219 -0.21 24.41 -2.97
CA ARG A 219 0.88 23.60 -3.52
C ARG A 219 1.78 24.51 -4.34
N ILE A 220 3.05 24.53 -3.99
CA ILE A 220 4.08 25.27 -4.72
C ILE A 220 4.97 24.23 -5.37
N LYS A 221 4.99 24.20 -6.70
CA LYS A 221 5.85 23.31 -7.48
C LYS A 221 6.98 24.14 -8.07
N HIS A 222 8.20 23.71 -7.82
CA HIS A 222 9.40 24.20 -8.49
C HIS A 222 9.82 23.13 -9.49
N SER A 223 10.04 23.55 -10.73
CA SER A 223 10.57 22.70 -11.80
C SER A 223 11.70 23.42 -12.51
N TYR A 224 12.57 22.66 -13.17
CA TYR A 224 13.70 23.21 -13.92
C TYR A 224 13.62 22.74 -15.36
N LEU A 225 13.75 23.69 -16.29
CA LEU A 225 13.80 23.37 -17.71
C LEU A 225 15.08 22.59 -18.03
N SER A 226 14.98 21.72 -19.04
CA SER A 226 16.14 20.99 -19.57
C SER A 226 16.92 21.87 -20.56
N ASP A 227 17.36 23.03 -20.10
CA ASP A 227 18.22 23.97 -20.81
C ASP A 227 19.56 24.16 -20.09
N ASP A 228 20.50 24.88 -20.69
CA ASP A 228 21.82 25.08 -20.12
C ASP A 228 21.81 25.86 -18.81
N ASN A 229 20.80 26.72 -18.59
CA ASN A 229 20.68 27.53 -17.38
C ASN A 229 19.91 26.83 -16.25
N ASN A 230 19.33 25.66 -16.53
CA ASN A 230 18.34 25.00 -15.69
C ASN A 230 17.24 25.99 -15.24
N THR A 231 16.61 26.68 -16.17
CA THR A 231 15.69 27.78 -15.86
C THR A 231 14.58 27.34 -14.90
N GLU A 232 14.47 28.04 -13.77
CA GLU A 232 13.50 27.70 -12.72
C GLU A 232 12.09 28.19 -13.06
N VAL A 233 11.15 27.26 -12.98
CA VAL A 233 9.73 27.46 -13.20
C VAL A 233 9.01 27.22 -11.89
N ILE A 234 8.21 28.20 -11.46
CA ILE A 234 7.46 28.13 -10.20
C ILE A 234 5.98 28.16 -10.53
N LEU A 235 5.20 27.28 -9.91
CA LEU A 235 3.75 27.22 -10.04
C LEU A 235 3.10 27.12 -8.66
N HIS A 236 2.24 28.08 -8.32
CA HIS A 236 1.45 28.11 -7.10
C HIS A 236 0.01 27.74 -7.42
N MET A 237 -0.46 26.63 -6.87
CA MET A 237 -1.83 26.15 -7.03
C MET A 237 -2.53 26.11 -5.69
N LEU A 238 -3.73 26.67 -5.62
CA LEU A 238 -4.64 26.47 -4.50
C LEU A 238 -5.59 25.32 -4.87
N VAL A 239 -5.33 24.13 -4.33
CA VAL A 239 -6.09 22.91 -4.60
C VAL A 239 -7.36 22.87 -3.76
N LYS A 240 -8.51 22.68 -4.40
CA LYS A 240 -9.85 22.64 -3.78
C LYS A 240 -10.10 21.25 -3.21
N THR A 241 -9.77 21.07 -1.93
CA THR A 241 -9.86 19.75 -1.29
C THR A 241 -11.31 19.34 -1.07
N SER A 242 -12.07 20.16 -0.34
CA SER A 242 -13.42 19.82 0.12
C SER A 242 -14.48 20.67 -0.57
N THR A 243 -15.69 20.13 -0.63
CA THR A 243 -16.88 20.87 -1.05
C THR A 243 -17.24 21.92 0.01
N LYS A 244 -17.41 23.17 -0.42
CA LYS A 244 -17.76 24.32 0.41
C LYS A 244 -19.20 24.75 0.15
N THR A 245 -19.92 25.16 1.18
CA THR A 245 -21.16 25.92 1.01
C THR A 245 -20.83 27.41 1.11
N THR A 246 -21.10 28.15 0.03
CA THR A 246 -20.87 29.60 -0.05
C THR A 246 -22.20 30.33 -0.17
N ALA A 247 -22.19 31.67 -0.04
CA ALA A 247 -23.37 32.50 -0.28
C ALA A 247 -23.92 32.37 -1.72
N SER A 248 -23.06 31.97 -2.68
CA SER A 248 -23.40 31.76 -4.09
C SER A 248 -23.82 30.31 -4.40
N GLY A 249 -23.90 29.44 -3.39
CA GLY A 249 -24.22 28.01 -3.55
C GLY A 249 -23.07 27.08 -3.17
N ILE A 250 -23.17 25.83 -3.58
CA ILE A 250 -22.17 24.80 -3.29
C ILE A 250 -21.01 24.91 -4.28
N GLU A 251 -19.80 25.12 -3.78
CA GLU A 251 -18.57 25.00 -4.55
C GLU A 251 -17.97 23.61 -4.31
N ALA A 252 -18.02 22.77 -5.34
CA ALA A 252 -17.46 21.43 -5.33
C ALA A 252 -15.92 21.44 -5.18
N GLY A 253 -15.40 20.58 -4.32
CA GLY A 253 -13.98 20.23 -4.27
C GLY A 253 -13.75 18.78 -4.70
N ILE A 254 -12.49 18.36 -4.78
CA ILE A 254 -12.10 17.02 -5.25
C ILE A 254 -12.73 15.91 -4.38
N HIS A 255 -12.88 16.10 -3.07
CA HIS A 255 -13.51 15.12 -2.18
C HIS A 255 -15.03 14.96 -2.36
N GLN A 256 -15.67 15.69 -3.29
CA GLN A 256 -17.06 15.40 -3.64
C GLN A 256 -17.27 13.92 -4.03
N HIS A 257 -16.24 13.27 -4.60
CA HIS A 257 -16.29 11.87 -5.03
C HIS A 257 -16.50 10.86 -3.88
N ILE A 258 -16.20 11.25 -2.65
CA ILE A 258 -16.35 10.42 -1.45
C ILE A 258 -17.37 11.00 -0.46
N SER A 259 -18.15 12.00 -0.89
CA SER A 259 -19.19 12.59 -0.06
C SER A 259 -20.32 11.58 0.18
N PRO A 260 -20.93 11.51 1.38
CA PRO A 260 -22.10 10.66 1.62
C PRO A 260 -23.31 11.04 0.75
N ASP A 261 -23.34 12.27 0.24
CA ASP A 261 -24.41 12.81 -0.60
C ASP A 261 -24.28 12.41 -2.07
N VAL A 262 -23.15 11.82 -2.45
CA VAL A 262 -22.80 11.55 -3.85
C VAL A 262 -22.29 10.12 -3.98
N LYS A 263 -22.94 9.34 -4.83
CA LYS A 263 -22.46 8.02 -5.26
C LYS A 263 -21.96 8.12 -6.68
N ILE A 264 -20.68 7.83 -6.88
CA ILE A 264 -20.08 7.71 -8.22
C ILE A 264 -19.79 6.25 -8.49
N GLU A 265 -20.36 5.76 -9.57
CA GLU A 265 -20.15 4.42 -10.09
C GLU A 265 -19.42 4.52 -11.42
N TYR A 266 -18.51 3.60 -11.70
CA TYR A 266 -17.80 3.58 -12.96
C TYR A 266 -17.51 2.14 -13.42
N LYS A 267 -17.26 1.99 -14.72
CA LYS A 267 -16.78 0.74 -15.33
C LYS A 267 -15.41 1.00 -15.93
N THR A 268 -14.59 -0.04 -16.06
CA THR A 268 -13.25 0.06 -16.67
C THR A 268 -13.02 -1.06 -17.67
N THR A 269 -12.37 -0.76 -18.78
CA THR A 269 -11.90 -1.77 -19.75
C THR A 269 -10.54 -2.36 -19.37
N SER A 270 -9.80 -1.66 -18.51
CA SER A 270 -8.43 -2.00 -18.13
C SER A 270 -8.34 -2.42 -16.66
N ALA A 271 -7.51 -3.42 -16.38
CA ALA A 271 -7.32 -3.93 -15.01
C ALA A 271 -6.69 -2.90 -14.06
N ASN A 272 -5.85 -2.01 -14.58
CA ASN A 272 -5.23 -0.90 -13.84
C ASN A 272 -6.16 0.32 -13.66
N ARG A 273 -7.41 0.22 -14.14
CA ARG A 273 -8.47 1.23 -14.01
C ARG A 273 -8.14 2.57 -14.68
N GLN A 274 -7.31 2.57 -15.72
CA GLN A 274 -6.89 3.82 -16.37
C GLN A 274 -7.80 4.27 -17.51
N GLU A 275 -8.67 3.40 -18.01
CA GLU A 275 -9.61 3.69 -19.09
C GLU A 275 -11.05 3.44 -18.60
N ILE A 276 -11.82 4.52 -18.50
CA ILE A 276 -13.15 4.53 -17.91
C ILE A 276 -14.13 4.94 -19.02
N PRO A 277 -14.89 4.01 -19.63
CA PRO A 277 -15.85 4.36 -20.68
C PRO A 277 -17.21 4.82 -20.16
N TRP A 278 -17.52 4.57 -18.89
CA TRP A 278 -18.84 4.75 -18.33
C TRP A 278 -18.73 5.24 -16.90
N VAL A 279 -19.47 6.31 -16.60
CA VAL A 279 -19.58 6.89 -15.26
C VAL A 279 -21.04 7.17 -14.97
N LYS A 280 -21.51 6.81 -13.77
CA LYS A 280 -22.80 7.22 -13.25
C LYS A 280 -22.65 8.01 -11.97
N TYR A 281 -23.22 9.19 -11.99
CA TYR A 281 -23.41 10.03 -10.82
C TYR A 281 -24.81 9.79 -10.25
N THR A 282 -24.92 9.71 -8.93
CA THR A 282 -26.20 9.72 -8.22
C THR A 282 -26.09 10.62 -6.99
N ASN A 283 -26.96 11.61 -6.88
CA ASN A 283 -27.13 12.39 -5.66
C ASN A 283 -28.07 11.61 -4.72
N THR A 284 -27.56 11.18 -3.56
CA THR A 284 -28.31 10.33 -2.63
C THR A 284 -29.38 11.09 -1.85
N LYS A 285 -29.29 12.43 -1.80
CA LYS A 285 -30.30 13.30 -1.15
C LYS A 285 -31.46 13.66 -2.08
N THR A 286 -31.18 14.02 -3.33
CA THR A 286 -32.20 14.45 -4.29
C THR A 286 -32.74 13.33 -5.17
N GLY A 287 -32.00 12.22 -5.28
CA GLY A 287 -32.29 11.12 -6.22
C GLY A 287 -31.89 11.42 -7.67
N GLU A 288 -31.35 12.60 -7.95
CA GLU A 288 -30.88 12.99 -9.29
C GLU A 288 -29.74 12.07 -9.74
N SER A 289 -29.78 11.59 -10.98
CA SER A 289 -28.76 10.70 -11.53
C SER A 289 -28.44 11.03 -12.98
N TYR A 290 -27.17 10.87 -13.35
CA TYR A 290 -26.65 11.10 -14.68
C TYR A 290 -25.74 9.94 -15.06
N VAL A 291 -25.89 9.45 -16.28
CA VAL A 291 -24.98 8.47 -16.90
C VAL A 291 -24.21 9.17 -18.00
N TYR A 292 -22.89 9.09 -17.93
CA TYR A 292 -21.96 9.66 -18.89
C TYR A 292 -21.24 8.53 -19.61
N LEU A 293 -21.13 8.66 -20.93
CA LEU A 293 -20.43 7.73 -21.80
C LEU A 293 -19.28 8.44 -22.51
N ASP A 294 -18.13 7.79 -22.58
CA ASP A 294 -17.04 8.21 -23.46
C ASP A 294 -17.22 7.54 -24.83
N ASN A 295 -17.86 8.27 -25.75
CA ASN A 295 -18.22 7.73 -27.07
C ASN A 295 -17.00 7.48 -27.97
N ASP A 296 -15.87 8.12 -27.70
CA ASP A 296 -14.65 8.00 -28.50
C ASP A 296 -13.96 6.63 -28.33
N LEU A 297 -14.30 5.88 -27.27
CA LEU A 297 -13.79 4.51 -27.06
C LEU A 297 -14.50 3.46 -27.93
N GLY A 298 -15.63 3.81 -28.57
CA GLY A 298 -16.30 2.96 -29.55
C GLY A 298 -16.83 1.63 -29.02
N LEU A 299 -17.14 1.53 -27.72
CA LEU A 299 -17.67 0.31 -27.12
C LEU A 299 -19.15 0.11 -27.43
N SER A 300 -19.53 -1.11 -27.80
CA SER A 300 -20.94 -1.49 -27.92
C SER A 300 -21.61 -1.61 -26.54
N GLN A 301 -22.94 -1.47 -26.49
CA GLN A 301 -23.71 -1.65 -25.26
C GLN A 301 -23.47 -3.03 -24.63
N GLN A 302 -23.37 -4.08 -25.45
CA GLN A 302 -23.08 -5.44 -24.96
C GLN A 302 -21.73 -5.53 -24.26
N GLN A 303 -20.70 -4.84 -24.78
CA GLN A 303 -19.40 -4.78 -24.12
C GLN A 303 -19.50 -4.03 -22.79
N LEU A 304 -20.17 -2.87 -22.76
CA LEU A 304 -20.37 -2.11 -21.54
C LEU A 304 -21.13 -2.91 -20.47
N ASP A 305 -22.14 -3.68 -20.86
CA ASP A 305 -22.94 -4.49 -19.93
C ASP A 305 -22.15 -5.67 -19.33
N SER A 306 -21.09 -6.14 -20.01
CA SER A 306 -20.20 -7.18 -19.50
C SER A 306 -19.20 -6.69 -18.44
N LEU A 307 -18.98 -5.37 -18.35
CA LEU A 307 -18.02 -4.79 -17.41
C LEU A 307 -18.62 -4.70 -16.01
N GLU A 308 -17.79 -5.02 -15.00
CA GLU A 308 -18.15 -4.87 -13.60
C GLU A 308 -18.31 -3.39 -13.23
N THR A 309 -19.43 -3.08 -12.56
CA THR A 309 -19.66 -1.74 -12.01
C THR A 309 -19.00 -1.64 -10.64
N ARG A 310 -18.13 -0.65 -10.48
CA ARG A 310 -17.48 -0.33 -9.21
C ARG A 310 -17.98 1.00 -8.66
N VAL A 311 -18.15 1.06 -7.33
CA VAL A 311 -18.34 2.33 -6.62
C VAL A 311 -16.97 2.95 -6.36
N MET A 312 -16.81 4.23 -6.69
CA MET A 312 -15.58 4.96 -6.45
C MET A 312 -15.27 5.06 -4.96
N ASP A 313 -14.01 4.83 -4.58
CA ASP A 313 -13.52 4.97 -3.21
C ASP A 313 -12.18 5.72 -3.15
N CYS A 314 -11.62 5.82 -1.93
CA CYS A 314 -10.38 6.55 -1.68
C CYS A 314 -9.22 6.10 -2.57
N LEU A 315 -9.12 4.80 -2.88
CA LEU A 315 -8.00 4.22 -3.62
C LEU A 315 -8.11 4.42 -5.13
N ASP A 316 -9.26 4.88 -5.64
CA ASP A 316 -9.39 5.23 -7.05
C ASP A 316 -8.67 6.55 -7.39
N CYS A 317 -8.42 7.38 -6.37
CA CYS A 317 -7.59 8.60 -6.45
C CYS A 317 -6.27 8.47 -5.68
N HIS A 318 -6.29 8.04 -4.41
CA HIS A 318 -5.11 7.78 -3.58
C HIS A 318 -4.59 6.36 -3.81
N ASN A 319 -4.30 6.01 -5.07
CA ASN A 319 -3.99 4.63 -5.46
C ASN A 319 -2.62 4.12 -4.98
N ARG A 320 -1.71 5.02 -4.54
CA ARG A 320 -0.45 4.69 -3.85
C ARG A 320 -0.19 5.66 -2.68
N PRO A 321 -0.86 5.49 -1.53
CA PRO A 321 -0.76 6.46 -0.43
C PRO A 321 0.60 6.42 0.31
N SER A 322 1.32 5.31 0.21
CA SER A 322 2.58 5.07 0.94
C SER A 322 3.75 4.67 0.04
N HIS A 323 3.51 4.31 -1.22
CA HIS A 323 4.53 3.69 -2.10
C HIS A 323 4.67 4.53 -3.37
N ASN A 324 5.19 5.75 -3.23
CA ASN A 324 5.26 6.72 -4.31
C ASN A 324 6.51 6.51 -5.16
N PHE A 325 6.31 6.16 -6.44
CA PHE A 325 7.38 6.08 -7.44
C PHE A 325 7.41 7.40 -8.21
N ASN A 326 8.31 8.31 -7.84
CA ASN A 326 8.40 9.61 -8.49
C ASN A 326 9.08 9.47 -9.86
N ALA A 327 8.51 10.13 -10.87
CA ALA A 327 9.17 10.28 -12.16
C ALA A 327 10.49 11.06 -12.00
N PRO A 328 11.55 10.73 -12.76
CA PRO A 328 12.83 11.43 -12.80
C PRO A 328 12.77 12.94 -12.72
N GLN A 329 11.87 13.56 -13.48
CA GLN A 329 11.73 15.00 -13.45
C GLN A 329 11.43 15.54 -12.04
N ASN A 330 10.56 14.87 -11.29
CA ASN A 330 10.07 15.34 -9.99
C ASN A 330 11.14 15.19 -8.89
N PHE A 331 11.84 14.06 -8.82
CA PHE A 331 12.88 13.90 -7.79
C PHE A 331 14.13 14.72 -8.10
N VAL A 332 14.50 14.89 -9.38
CA VAL A 332 15.60 15.79 -9.76
C VAL A 332 15.24 17.25 -9.46
N ASP A 333 14.01 17.68 -9.78
CA ASP A 333 13.52 19.02 -9.43
C ASP A 333 13.58 19.27 -7.93
N GLN A 334 13.15 18.30 -7.12
CA GLN A 334 13.20 18.38 -5.66
C GLN A 334 14.65 18.51 -5.15
N SER A 335 15.58 17.71 -5.68
CA SER A 335 17.00 17.78 -5.30
C SER A 335 17.64 19.10 -5.70
N MET A 336 17.32 19.65 -6.88
CA MET A 336 17.74 20.99 -7.30
C MET A 336 17.13 22.10 -6.42
N GLN A 337 15.85 21.99 -6.07
CA GLN A 337 15.17 22.95 -5.19
C GLN A 337 15.80 22.98 -3.80
N SER A 338 16.13 21.81 -3.24
CA SER A 338 16.78 21.70 -1.92
C SER A 338 18.27 22.06 -1.92
N GLY A 339 18.84 22.38 -3.09
CA GLY A 339 20.26 22.74 -3.23
C GLY A 339 21.23 21.57 -3.17
N LYS A 340 20.74 20.32 -3.18
CA LYS A 340 21.58 19.12 -3.24
C LYS A 340 22.21 18.90 -4.62
N ILE A 341 21.50 19.31 -5.67
CA ILE A 341 22.06 19.46 -7.02
C ILE A 341 22.23 20.95 -7.26
N ALA A 342 23.47 21.40 -7.50
CA ALA A 342 23.76 22.79 -7.74
C ALA A 342 23.12 23.25 -9.06
N LYS A 343 22.14 24.16 -8.97
CA LYS A 343 21.42 24.73 -10.14
C LYS A 343 22.33 25.48 -11.11
N SER A 344 23.49 25.94 -10.62
CA SER A 344 24.51 26.65 -11.40
C SER A 344 25.45 25.73 -12.17
N LEU A 345 25.23 24.41 -12.15
CA LEU A 345 25.92 23.47 -13.04
C LEU A 345 25.20 23.47 -14.40
N PRO A 346 25.85 23.94 -15.48
CA PRO A 346 25.18 24.13 -16.75
C PRO A 346 24.58 22.83 -17.30
N GLY A 347 23.30 22.84 -17.67
CA GLY A 347 22.63 21.71 -18.32
C GLY A 347 22.48 20.44 -17.47
N ILE A 348 22.72 20.50 -16.14
CA ILE A 348 22.63 19.32 -15.27
C ILE A 348 21.26 18.65 -15.32
N LYS A 349 20.17 19.43 -15.42
CA LYS A 349 18.80 18.90 -15.55
C LYS A 349 18.65 18.09 -16.84
N MET A 350 19.13 18.63 -17.96
CA MET A 350 19.10 17.96 -19.26
C MET A 350 19.90 16.64 -19.24
N GLN A 351 21.12 16.64 -18.68
CA GLN A 351 21.92 15.42 -18.58
C GLN A 351 21.30 14.38 -17.65
N ALA A 352 20.70 14.81 -16.53
CA ALA A 352 19.96 13.92 -15.66
C ALA A 352 18.78 13.26 -16.39
N MET A 353 17.97 14.02 -17.13
CA MET A 353 16.84 13.45 -17.89
C MET A 353 17.32 12.49 -18.98
N LYS A 354 18.38 12.85 -19.71
CA LYS A 354 19.01 12.00 -20.74
C LYS A 354 19.46 10.65 -20.16
N ALA A 355 20.13 10.67 -19.00
CA ALA A 355 20.59 9.45 -18.35
C ALA A 355 19.44 8.61 -17.76
N LEU A 356 18.41 9.25 -17.20
CA LEU A 356 17.30 8.58 -16.51
C LEU A 356 16.18 8.11 -17.45
N TYR A 357 16.17 8.56 -18.71
CA TYR A 357 15.21 8.09 -19.72
C TYR A 357 15.44 6.64 -20.15
N VAL A 358 16.68 6.16 -20.05
CA VAL A 358 17.09 4.82 -20.48
C VAL A 358 16.60 3.75 -19.49
N ASP A 359 16.06 2.66 -20.02
CA ASP A 359 15.71 1.49 -19.22
C ASP A 359 16.96 0.60 -19.01
N TYR A 360 17.42 0.52 -17.76
CA TYR A 360 18.59 -0.27 -17.37
C TYR A 360 18.21 -1.65 -16.86
N SER A 361 19.08 -2.65 -17.07
CA SER A 361 18.86 -4.01 -16.58
C SER A 361 19.12 -4.17 -15.08
N THR A 362 20.06 -3.39 -14.53
CA THR A 362 20.45 -3.44 -13.11
C THR A 362 20.71 -2.03 -12.56
N LYS A 363 20.64 -1.90 -11.23
CA LYS A 363 21.02 -0.68 -10.51
C LYS A 363 22.45 -0.26 -10.83
N ASP A 364 23.39 -1.21 -10.84
CA ASP A 364 24.79 -0.91 -11.15
C ASP A 364 25.00 -0.38 -12.57
N SER A 365 24.30 -0.97 -13.56
CA SER A 365 24.36 -0.48 -14.95
C SER A 365 23.82 0.95 -15.09
N ALA A 366 22.75 1.27 -14.35
CA ALA A 366 22.21 2.63 -14.30
C ALA A 366 23.21 3.60 -13.66
N PHE A 367 23.84 3.21 -12.55
CA PHE A 367 24.79 4.05 -11.84
C PHE A 367 26.01 4.39 -12.69
N MET A 368 26.58 3.40 -13.40
CA MET A 368 27.68 3.62 -14.33
C MET A 368 27.28 4.54 -15.50
N ALA A 369 26.08 4.35 -16.05
CA ALA A 369 25.58 5.16 -17.16
C ALA A 369 25.27 6.62 -16.76
N ILE A 370 24.66 6.83 -15.58
CA ILE A 370 24.42 8.17 -15.01
C ILE A 370 25.75 8.90 -14.82
N LYS A 371 26.72 8.24 -14.19
CA LYS A 371 28.04 8.82 -13.95
C LYS A 371 28.73 9.19 -15.26
N SER A 372 28.86 8.26 -16.19
CA SER A 372 29.54 8.51 -17.48
C SER A 372 28.86 9.61 -18.29
N THR A 373 27.52 9.57 -18.41
CA THR A 373 26.77 10.60 -19.15
C THR A 373 27.07 12.01 -18.65
N ILE A 374 27.12 12.20 -17.33
CA ILE A 374 27.34 13.51 -16.71
C ILE A 374 28.82 13.89 -16.74
N GLU A 375 29.73 12.97 -16.42
CA GLU A 375 31.17 13.24 -16.46
C GLU A 375 31.66 13.56 -17.87
N ASP A 376 31.21 12.82 -18.89
CA ASP A 376 31.61 13.05 -20.29
C ASP A 376 31.09 14.40 -20.78
N TYR A 377 29.86 14.78 -20.43
CA TYR A 377 29.31 16.10 -20.77
C TYR A 377 30.17 17.25 -20.24
N TYR A 378 30.57 17.21 -18.97
CA TYR A 378 31.40 18.26 -18.39
C TYR A 378 32.85 18.19 -18.84
N ARG A 379 33.41 16.99 -19.00
CA ARG A 379 34.78 16.80 -19.50
C ARG A 379 34.96 17.39 -20.90
N ASP A 380 33.99 17.15 -21.77
CA ASP A 380 34.08 17.54 -23.18
C ASP A 380 33.58 18.97 -23.41
N GLY A 381 32.49 19.37 -22.75
CA GLY A 381 31.84 20.68 -22.95
C GLY A 381 32.34 21.80 -22.02
N TYR A 382 32.81 21.45 -20.82
CA TYR A 382 33.20 22.43 -19.77
C TYR A 382 34.44 21.98 -18.99
N PRO A 383 35.60 21.74 -19.64
CA PRO A 383 36.78 21.13 -18.99
C PRO A 383 37.28 21.90 -17.77
N GLU A 384 37.28 23.24 -17.82
CA GLU A 384 37.67 24.07 -16.67
C GLU A 384 36.70 23.90 -15.49
N LEU A 385 35.39 23.79 -15.76
CA LEU A 385 34.38 23.54 -14.73
C LEU A 385 34.52 22.12 -14.16
N PHE A 386 34.83 21.15 -15.02
CA PHE A 386 35.07 19.77 -14.62
C PHE A 386 36.20 19.66 -13.59
N ASP A 387 37.30 20.39 -13.79
CA ASP A 387 38.44 20.40 -12.86
C ASP A 387 38.15 21.22 -11.59
N THR A 388 37.56 22.41 -11.74
CA THR A 388 37.38 23.36 -10.61
C THR A 388 36.18 23.03 -9.72
N ARG A 389 35.11 22.45 -10.28
CA ARG A 389 33.85 22.12 -9.59
C ARG A 389 33.57 20.62 -9.56
N LYS A 390 34.60 19.77 -9.69
CA LYS A 390 34.47 18.30 -9.68
C LYS A 390 33.62 17.78 -8.52
N LYS A 391 33.82 18.35 -7.33
CA LYS A 391 33.07 17.98 -6.13
C LYS A 391 31.56 18.17 -6.31
N GLU A 392 31.12 19.30 -6.86
CA GLU A 392 29.69 19.58 -7.06
C GLU A 392 29.09 18.67 -8.14
N ILE A 393 29.88 18.33 -9.18
CA ILE A 393 29.48 17.35 -10.19
C ILE A 393 29.30 15.97 -9.55
N ASP A 394 30.24 15.55 -8.69
CA ASP A 394 30.17 14.27 -8.00
C ASP A 394 29.00 14.19 -7.02
N GLU A 395 28.72 15.27 -6.30
CA GLU A 395 27.53 15.41 -5.45
C GLU A 395 26.24 15.31 -6.27
N ALA A 396 26.18 15.98 -7.43
CA ALA A 396 25.03 15.89 -8.34
C ALA A 396 24.84 14.47 -8.89
N ILE A 397 25.91 13.80 -9.31
CA ILE A 397 25.87 12.40 -9.78
C ILE A 397 25.34 11.49 -8.67
N ALA A 398 25.87 11.62 -7.45
CA ALA A 398 25.45 10.81 -6.31
C ALA A 398 23.97 11.03 -5.97
N GLU A 399 23.49 12.28 -5.97
CA GLU A 399 22.09 12.58 -5.70
C GLU A 399 21.14 12.07 -6.81
N ILE A 400 21.57 12.11 -8.07
CA ILE A 400 20.81 11.54 -9.20
C ILE A 400 20.74 10.01 -9.09
N GLN A 401 21.85 9.36 -8.71
CA GLN A 401 21.90 7.92 -8.44
C GLN A 401 21.02 7.53 -7.24
N ASP A 402 21.00 8.32 -6.17
CA ASP A 402 20.11 8.12 -5.02
C ASP A 402 18.64 8.26 -5.43
N GLY A 403 18.31 9.29 -6.20
CA GLY A 403 16.97 9.46 -6.79
C GLY A 403 16.54 8.24 -7.62
N TYR A 404 17.45 7.70 -8.45
CA TYR A 404 17.20 6.46 -9.19
C TYR A 404 16.94 5.27 -8.25
N ALA A 405 17.81 5.03 -7.27
CA ALA A 405 17.71 3.90 -6.36
C ALA A 405 16.45 3.91 -5.49
N ASN A 406 15.89 5.09 -5.22
CA ASN A 406 14.68 5.25 -4.42
C ASN A 406 13.38 5.18 -5.23
N ASN A 407 13.43 5.24 -6.56
CA ASN A 407 12.22 5.35 -7.40
C ASN A 407 12.15 4.35 -8.57
N ILE A 408 13.26 3.69 -8.93
CA ILE A 408 13.35 2.85 -10.13
C ILE A 408 14.03 1.52 -9.76
N PHE A 409 13.29 0.43 -9.92
CA PHE A 409 13.73 -0.90 -9.50
C PHE A 409 13.72 -1.88 -10.68
N PRO A 410 14.85 -2.02 -11.42
CA PRO A 410 14.94 -2.86 -12.62
C PRO A 410 14.52 -4.30 -12.41
N TYR A 411 14.92 -4.91 -11.28
CA TYR A 411 14.62 -6.30 -10.99
C TYR A 411 13.12 -6.59 -10.93
N MET A 412 12.36 -5.70 -10.28
CA MET A 412 10.90 -5.79 -10.17
C MET A 412 10.16 -5.07 -11.30
N LYS A 413 10.86 -4.38 -12.20
CA LYS A 413 10.27 -3.52 -13.23
C LYS A 413 9.28 -2.51 -12.63
N ALA A 414 9.59 -2.03 -11.43
CA ALA A 414 8.75 -1.10 -10.67
C ALA A 414 9.30 0.32 -10.84
N ASN A 415 8.48 1.21 -11.38
CA ASN A 415 8.75 2.63 -11.59
C ASN A 415 7.43 3.39 -11.82
N TRP A 416 7.50 4.69 -12.04
CA TRP A 416 6.33 5.54 -12.27
C TRP A 416 5.53 5.19 -13.54
N LYS A 417 6.17 4.61 -14.57
CA LYS A 417 5.49 4.18 -15.81
C LYS A 417 4.63 2.94 -15.57
N ALA A 418 5.16 1.98 -14.81
CA ALA A 418 4.45 0.75 -14.44
C ALA A 418 3.31 1.01 -13.44
N TYR A 419 3.49 2.02 -12.58
CA TYR A 419 2.60 2.31 -11.47
C TYR A 419 2.07 3.75 -11.56
N PRO A 420 0.95 3.97 -12.27
CA PRO A 420 0.39 5.31 -12.42
C PRO A 420 -0.01 5.89 -11.07
N ASN A 421 0.13 7.21 -10.91
CA ASN A 421 -0.35 7.96 -9.74
C ASN A 421 -1.54 8.82 -10.15
N ASN A 422 -2.68 8.62 -9.48
CA ASN A 422 -3.94 9.28 -9.85
C ASN A 422 -4.17 10.64 -9.15
N LEU A 423 -3.24 11.13 -8.33
CA LEU A 423 -3.37 12.39 -7.58
C LEU A 423 -3.19 13.66 -8.43
N GLY A 424 -2.62 13.53 -9.63
CA GLY A 424 -2.39 14.63 -10.55
C GLY A 424 -2.58 14.20 -11.99
N HIS A 425 -2.39 15.13 -12.92
CA HIS A 425 -2.63 14.90 -14.36
C HIS A 425 -1.40 15.19 -15.24
N MET A 426 -0.20 15.30 -14.65
CA MET A 426 1.03 15.65 -15.39
C MET A 426 1.62 14.42 -16.08
N GLU A 427 2.09 13.41 -15.34
CA GLU A 427 2.72 12.22 -15.93
C GLU A 427 1.71 11.09 -16.25
N ASN A 428 0.54 11.15 -15.63
CA ASN A 428 -0.55 10.18 -15.79
C ASN A 428 -1.88 10.95 -15.96
N ASN A 429 -2.94 10.29 -16.43
CA ASN A 429 -4.22 10.97 -16.66
C ASN A 429 -4.93 11.36 -15.36
N GLY A 430 -4.77 10.60 -14.27
CA GLY A 430 -5.39 10.89 -12.97
C GLY A 430 -6.90 11.18 -13.07
N CYS A 431 -7.31 12.40 -12.74
CA CYS A 431 -8.71 12.84 -12.84
C CYS A 431 -9.22 12.94 -14.28
N TYR A 432 -8.33 13.19 -15.27
CA TYR A 432 -8.66 13.26 -16.69
C TYR A 432 -9.06 11.90 -17.30
N ARG A 433 -9.04 10.82 -16.52
CA ARG A 433 -9.71 9.57 -16.92
C ARG A 433 -11.23 9.74 -17.09
N CYS A 434 -11.82 10.71 -16.38
CA CYS A 434 -13.24 11.07 -16.52
C CYS A 434 -13.43 12.55 -16.90
N HIS A 435 -12.58 13.44 -16.40
CA HIS A 435 -12.63 14.88 -16.66
C HIS A 435 -11.91 15.23 -17.97
N ASN A 436 -12.50 14.87 -19.10
CA ASN A 436 -11.84 14.92 -20.41
C ASN A 436 -12.67 15.58 -21.52
N ASP A 437 -13.80 16.20 -21.17
CA ASP A 437 -14.80 16.75 -22.10
C ASP A 437 -15.46 15.72 -23.06
N ARG A 438 -15.09 14.44 -22.99
CA ARG A 438 -15.62 13.35 -23.85
C ARG A 438 -16.73 12.55 -23.19
N HIS A 439 -16.79 12.57 -21.86
CA HIS A 439 -17.85 11.92 -21.10
C HIS A 439 -19.12 12.75 -21.15
N VAL A 440 -20.12 12.29 -21.92
CA VAL A 440 -21.35 13.05 -22.18
C VAL A 440 -22.59 12.24 -21.83
N THR A 441 -23.61 12.89 -21.28
CA THR A 441 -24.96 12.31 -21.09
C THR A 441 -25.77 12.34 -22.39
N GLU A 442 -26.87 11.59 -22.46
CA GLU A 442 -27.84 11.70 -23.58
C GLU A 442 -28.38 13.12 -23.76
N SER A 443 -28.48 13.89 -22.67
CA SER A 443 -28.93 15.29 -22.69
C SER A 443 -27.82 16.30 -23.05
N GLY A 444 -26.59 15.85 -23.33
CA GLY A 444 -25.47 16.70 -23.72
C GLY A 444 -24.68 17.30 -22.55
N LYS A 445 -24.90 16.87 -21.31
CA LYS A 445 -24.11 17.33 -20.15
C LYS A 445 -22.75 16.63 -20.17
N VAL A 446 -21.68 17.39 -19.97
CA VAL A 446 -20.29 16.92 -20.10
C VAL A 446 -19.58 16.90 -18.75
N ILE A 447 -18.73 15.90 -18.51
CA ILE A 447 -17.74 15.96 -17.42
C ILE A 447 -16.56 16.82 -17.89
N SER A 448 -16.55 18.07 -17.44
CA SER A 448 -15.61 19.07 -17.95
C SER A 448 -14.15 18.83 -17.52
N LYS A 449 -13.21 19.17 -18.42
CA LYS A 449 -11.76 19.23 -18.19
C LYS A 449 -11.27 20.57 -17.62
N ASP A 450 -12.17 21.50 -17.24
CA ASP A 450 -11.74 22.80 -16.69
C ASP A 450 -10.89 22.64 -15.41
N CYS A 451 -9.62 23.07 -15.47
CA CYS A 451 -8.68 22.99 -14.35
C CYS A 451 -9.22 23.66 -13.07
N LYS A 452 -10.05 24.71 -13.22
CA LYS A 452 -10.64 25.47 -12.09
C LYS A 452 -11.62 24.65 -11.25
N LEU A 453 -12.06 23.48 -11.74
CA LEU A 453 -12.80 22.51 -10.94
C LEU A 453 -11.97 21.97 -9.78
N CYS A 454 -10.66 21.81 -9.99
CA CYS A 454 -9.76 21.14 -9.04
C CYS A 454 -8.83 22.10 -8.33
N HIS A 455 -8.29 23.11 -9.04
CA HIS A 455 -7.35 24.06 -8.45
C HIS A 455 -7.38 25.43 -9.13
N ASN A 456 -7.02 26.46 -8.37
CA ASN A 456 -6.80 27.80 -8.88
C ASN A 456 -5.30 28.09 -8.98
N ILE A 457 -4.82 28.52 -10.13
CA ILE A 457 -3.43 28.99 -10.29
C ILE A 457 -3.34 30.39 -9.72
N LYS A 458 -2.56 30.52 -8.65
CA LYS A 458 -2.38 31.77 -7.89
C LYS A 458 -1.11 32.51 -8.24
N ALA A 459 -0.09 31.80 -8.72
CA ALA A 459 1.09 32.39 -9.30
C ALA A 459 1.76 31.41 -10.26
N GLN A 460 2.45 31.92 -11.27
CA GLN A 460 3.26 31.10 -12.16
C GLN A 460 4.39 31.94 -12.78
N SER A 461 5.47 31.29 -13.21
CA SER A 461 6.53 31.97 -13.98
C SER A 461 5.97 32.53 -15.30
N GLY A 462 6.24 33.81 -15.55
CA GLY A 462 6.03 34.49 -16.83
C GLY A 462 7.34 35.01 -17.41
N ALA A 463 7.27 35.72 -18.53
CA ALA A 463 8.44 36.16 -19.30
C ALA A 463 9.44 37.03 -18.49
N GLU A 464 8.93 37.87 -17.58
CA GLU A 464 9.74 38.82 -16.80
C GLU A 464 9.78 38.49 -15.29
N GLY A 465 9.32 37.29 -14.90
CA GLY A 465 9.28 36.85 -13.50
C GLY A 465 7.93 36.27 -13.09
N LEU A 466 7.69 36.19 -11.77
CA LEU A 466 6.50 35.53 -11.24
C LEU A 466 5.26 36.42 -11.39
N VAL A 467 4.23 35.91 -12.07
CA VAL A 467 2.93 36.56 -12.23
C VAL A 467 1.99 36.06 -11.16
N PHE A 468 1.22 36.95 -10.54
CA PHE A 468 0.29 36.62 -9.45
C PHE A 468 -1.16 36.87 -9.85
N ALA A 469 -2.06 35.98 -9.40
CA ALA A 469 -3.50 36.20 -9.46
C ALA A 469 -3.95 37.17 -8.37
N ASN A 470 -5.01 37.93 -8.64
CA ASN A 470 -5.77 38.59 -7.58
C ASN A 470 -6.37 37.55 -6.61
N ALA A 471 -6.67 37.98 -5.37
CA ALA A 471 -7.15 37.09 -4.31
C ALA A 471 -8.37 36.22 -4.71
N LEU A 472 -9.28 36.78 -5.52
CA LEU A 472 -10.51 36.12 -5.96
C LEU A 472 -10.43 35.47 -7.35
N GLN A 473 -9.31 35.63 -8.05
CA GLN A 473 -9.15 35.14 -9.43
C GLN A 473 -8.17 33.97 -9.50
N SER A 474 -8.21 33.26 -10.63
CA SER A 474 -7.21 32.27 -11.04
C SER A 474 -6.56 32.77 -12.32
N LEU A 475 -5.25 32.57 -12.45
CA LEU A 475 -4.57 32.72 -13.73
C LEU A 475 -5.01 31.59 -14.68
N GLU A 476 -4.98 31.88 -15.97
CA GLU A 476 -4.95 30.85 -17.02
C GLU A 476 -3.57 30.17 -16.98
N PHE A 477 -3.52 28.86 -17.20
CA PHE A 477 -2.25 28.14 -17.20
C PHE A 477 -1.36 28.63 -18.35
N ASN A 478 -0.10 28.90 -18.05
CA ASN A 478 0.91 29.23 -19.04
C ASN A 478 1.96 28.11 -19.06
N HIS A 479 2.11 27.45 -20.21
CA HIS A 479 3.12 26.41 -20.34
C HIS A 479 4.53 27.05 -20.37
N PRO A 480 5.54 26.47 -19.67
CA PRO A 480 6.86 27.11 -19.56
C PRO A 480 7.65 27.20 -20.87
N VAL A 481 7.34 26.33 -21.83
CA VAL A 481 7.83 26.39 -23.20
C VAL A 481 6.66 26.64 -24.15
N ASP A 482 6.90 27.38 -25.21
CA ASP A 482 5.86 27.73 -26.18
C ASP A 482 5.39 26.48 -26.95
N ILE A 483 4.16 26.06 -26.62
CA ILE A 483 3.44 24.96 -27.29
C ILE A 483 2.11 25.48 -27.87
N GLY A 484 1.95 26.79 -28.00
CA GLY A 484 0.68 27.43 -28.29
C GLY A 484 -0.44 26.98 -27.33
N ASP A 485 -1.61 26.68 -27.89
CA ASP A 485 -2.80 26.26 -27.15
C ASP A 485 -2.93 24.73 -26.98
N ALA A 486 -1.88 23.96 -27.26
CA ALA A 486 -1.94 22.49 -27.21
C ALA A 486 -2.39 21.95 -25.84
N TRP A 487 -2.01 22.62 -24.75
CA TRP A 487 -2.44 22.25 -23.39
C TRP A 487 -3.96 22.33 -23.16
N LYS A 488 -4.70 23.09 -24.00
CA LYS A 488 -6.16 23.22 -23.90
C LYS A 488 -6.87 21.99 -24.46
N THR A 489 -6.33 21.38 -25.53
CA THR A 489 -6.96 20.24 -26.22
C THR A 489 -6.35 18.91 -25.79
N GLU A 490 -5.03 18.86 -25.66
CA GLU A 490 -4.28 17.65 -25.29
C GLU A 490 -4.23 17.43 -23.77
N LEU A 491 -3.90 16.20 -23.37
CA LEU A 491 -3.60 15.87 -21.98
C LEU A 491 -2.11 16.09 -21.72
N CYS A 492 -1.75 16.65 -20.57
CA CYS A 492 -0.35 16.90 -20.21
C CYS A 492 0.48 15.60 -20.23
N SER A 493 -0.12 14.49 -19.82
CA SER A 493 0.46 13.14 -19.83
C SER A 493 0.86 12.63 -21.21
N THR A 494 0.25 13.14 -22.29
CA THR A 494 0.63 12.77 -23.66
C THR A 494 2.10 13.12 -23.95
N CYS A 495 2.59 14.23 -23.40
CA CYS A 495 3.99 14.64 -23.54
C CYS A 495 4.82 14.19 -22.32
N HIS A 496 4.32 14.48 -21.11
CA HIS A 496 5.12 14.35 -19.89
C HIS A 496 5.19 12.93 -19.30
N SER A 497 4.48 11.93 -19.85
CA SER A 497 4.58 10.54 -19.37
C SER A 497 5.97 9.92 -19.56
N ALA A 498 6.74 10.42 -20.52
CA ALA A 498 8.05 9.91 -20.91
C ALA A 498 9.22 10.88 -20.66
N LEU A 499 9.09 11.80 -19.69
CA LEU A 499 10.16 12.72 -19.23
C LEU A 499 10.49 13.95 -20.09
N TYR A 500 9.53 14.45 -20.88
CA TYR A 500 9.63 15.79 -21.50
C TYR A 500 8.32 16.55 -21.41
#